data_AF-A0A948DSF2-F1
#
_entry.id   AF-A0A948DSF2-F1
#
_cell.length_a   1.000
_cell.length_b   1.000
_cell.length_c   1.000
_cell.angle_alpha   90.00
_cell.angle_beta   90.00
_cell.angle_gamma   90.00
#
_symmetry.space_group_name_H-M   'P 1'
#
loop_
_entity.id
_entity.type
_entity.pdbx_description
1 polymer ?
#
loop_
_entity_poly.entity_id
_entity_poly.type
_entity_poly.pdbx_seq_one_letter_code
_entity_poly.pdbx_strand_id
1 'polypeptide(L)'
;MPRLDEGIRDYLVELSKMSLKETIKKDLFDAQKEADRDLVAILKLLWCEIGYLTVDKKDDDGGALAMLKKEARKRKDAIEIYKKAGDEQRAESEEYELKVIKGYLPEEMGEEEIRGVVEEVAKETGLSGGQLIGMAMKKLGGRADGKLVAKIVNSLSS
;
A
#
# COMPACT_ATOMS: atom_id res chain seq x y z
N MET A 1 9.99 24.68 -38.65
CA MET A 1 10.23 24.83 -37.20
C MET A 1 9.19 23.99 -36.49
N PRO A 2 9.57 22.86 -35.86
CA PRO A 2 8.63 22.08 -35.06
C PRO A 2 8.16 22.95 -33.89
N ARG A 3 6.84 22.91 -33.64
CA ARG A 3 6.16 23.78 -32.69
C ARG A 3 6.49 23.35 -31.26
N LEU A 4 6.58 24.33 -30.37
CA LEU A 4 6.91 24.20 -28.94
C LEU A 4 5.95 23.30 -28.13
N ASP A 5 4.94 22.68 -28.74
CA ASP A 5 3.93 21.88 -28.04
C ASP A 5 4.29 20.40 -27.83
N GLU A 6 5.17 19.82 -28.66
CA GLU A 6 5.62 18.42 -28.47
C GLU A 6 6.52 18.27 -27.23
N GLY A 7 7.43 19.22 -26.98
CA GLY A 7 8.32 19.17 -25.82
C GLY A 7 7.63 19.35 -24.47
N ILE A 8 6.51 20.10 -24.42
CA ILE A 8 5.69 20.22 -23.20
C ILE A 8 4.87 18.97 -22.99
N ARG A 9 4.39 18.33 -24.06
CA ARG A 9 3.65 17.06 -23.97
C ARG A 9 4.56 15.92 -23.53
N ASP A 10 5.79 15.85 -24.02
CA ASP A 10 6.82 14.93 -23.51
C ASP A 10 7.14 15.24 -22.04
N TYR A 11 7.30 16.50 -21.63
CA TYR A 11 7.53 16.86 -20.22
C TYR A 11 6.34 16.52 -19.29
N LEU A 12 5.11 16.62 -19.79
CA LEU A 12 3.89 16.22 -19.08
C LEU A 12 3.70 14.70 -19.02
N VAL A 13 4.21 13.96 -20.02
CA VAL A 13 4.33 12.50 -20.00
C VAL A 13 5.51 12.06 -19.12
N GLU A 14 6.56 12.87 -18.96
CA GLU A 14 7.69 12.59 -18.09
C GLU A 14 7.34 12.84 -16.60
N LEU A 15 6.48 13.82 -16.32
CA LEU A 15 5.75 13.97 -15.05
C LEU A 15 4.80 12.80 -14.74
N SER A 16 4.45 11.98 -15.74
CA SER A 16 3.58 10.82 -15.57
C SER A 16 4.29 9.55 -15.05
N LYS A 17 5.56 9.65 -14.63
CA LYS A 17 6.29 8.62 -13.87
C LYS A 17 7.10 9.21 -12.69
N MET A 18 6.51 10.08 -11.88
CA MET A 18 7.13 10.37 -10.58
C MET A 18 7.14 9.10 -9.72
N SER A 19 8.33 8.71 -9.27
CA SER A 19 8.47 7.58 -8.36
C SER A 19 7.67 7.83 -7.07
N LEU A 20 7.25 6.76 -6.41
CA LEU A 20 6.51 6.84 -5.15
C LEU A 20 7.27 7.66 -4.09
N LYS A 21 8.60 7.52 -4.13
CA LYS A 21 9.56 8.29 -3.35
C LYS A 21 9.42 9.80 -3.62
N GLU A 22 9.48 10.22 -4.88
CA GLU A 22 9.36 11.63 -5.26
C GLU A 22 8.01 12.23 -4.88
N THR A 23 6.93 11.46 -5.03
CA THR A 23 5.59 11.86 -4.60
C THR A 23 5.53 12.15 -3.10
N ILE A 24 6.03 11.23 -2.26
CA ILE A 24 6.08 11.42 -0.79
C ILE A 24 6.96 12.63 -0.42
N LYS A 25 8.07 12.85 -1.12
CA LYS A 25 8.92 14.02 -0.89
C LYS A 25 8.18 15.32 -1.18
N LYS A 26 7.45 15.38 -2.29
CA LYS A 26 6.69 16.55 -2.69
C LYS A 26 5.59 16.85 -1.66
N ASP A 27 4.82 15.83 -1.29
CA ASP A 27 3.73 15.97 -0.32
C ASP A 27 4.26 16.37 1.06
N LEU A 28 5.46 15.92 1.46
CA LEU A 28 6.11 16.39 2.67
C LEU A 28 6.39 17.90 2.61
N PHE A 29 6.86 18.42 1.47
CA PHE A 29 7.08 19.87 1.30
C PHE A 29 5.78 20.66 1.31
N ASP A 30 4.72 20.13 0.73
CA ASP A 30 3.42 20.79 0.70
C ASP A 30 2.76 20.77 2.09
N ALA A 31 2.80 19.64 2.80
CA ALA A 31 2.36 19.54 4.20
C ALA A 31 3.11 20.50 5.15
N GLN A 32 4.41 20.73 4.90
CA GLN A 32 5.20 21.71 5.65
C GLN A 32 4.72 23.15 5.44
N LYS A 33 4.21 23.49 4.24
CA LYS A 33 3.64 24.81 3.95
C LYS A 33 2.26 24.99 4.57
N GLU A 34 1.46 23.94 4.58
CA GLU A 34 0.11 23.94 5.18
C GLU A 34 0.13 23.83 6.71
N ALA A 35 1.32 23.62 7.31
CA ALA A 35 1.53 23.51 8.75
C ALA A 35 0.77 22.35 9.42
N ASP A 36 0.42 21.32 8.66
CA ASP A 36 -0.14 20.07 9.17
C ASP A 36 0.96 19.24 9.86
N ARG A 37 1.05 19.37 11.18
CA ARG A 37 2.13 18.75 11.96
C ARG A 37 2.07 17.23 11.94
N ASP A 38 0.86 16.67 11.95
CA ASP A 38 0.65 15.23 12.00
C ASP A 38 0.99 14.61 10.64
N LEU A 39 0.53 15.23 9.55
CA LEU A 39 0.88 14.81 8.19
C LEU A 39 2.38 14.92 7.93
N VAL A 40 3.02 16.02 8.35
CA VAL A 40 4.48 16.20 8.23
C VAL A 40 5.24 15.10 8.97
N ALA A 41 4.81 14.73 10.19
CA ALA A 41 5.47 13.69 10.96
C ALA A 41 5.40 12.33 10.25
N ILE A 42 4.23 11.98 9.73
CA ILE A 42 3.99 10.72 9.01
C ILE A 42 4.80 10.68 7.72
N LEU A 43 4.69 11.72 6.87
CA LEU A 43 5.39 11.76 5.59
C LEU A 43 6.91 11.77 5.76
N LYS A 44 7.44 12.41 6.81
CA LYS A 44 8.86 12.38 7.14
C LYS A 44 9.31 10.98 7.56
N LEU A 45 8.50 10.25 8.32
CA LEU A 45 8.78 8.87 8.70
C LEU A 45 8.81 7.96 7.47
N LEU A 46 7.80 8.06 6.60
CA LEU A 46 7.73 7.28 5.35
C LEU A 46 8.92 7.59 4.43
N TRP A 47 9.29 8.86 4.29
CA TRP A 47 10.46 9.28 3.51
C TRP A 47 11.76 8.66 4.05
N CYS A 48 11.95 8.64 5.37
CA CYS A 48 13.09 7.99 5.99
C CYS A 48 13.10 6.47 5.75
N GLU A 49 11.95 5.79 5.88
CA GLU A 49 11.84 4.35 5.60
C GLU A 49 12.14 4.01 4.15
N ILE A 50 11.70 4.83 3.19
CA ILE A 50 12.08 4.68 1.78
C ILE A 50 13.58 4.93 1.60
N GLY A 51 14.16 5.88 2.34
CA GLY A 51 15.61 6.09 2.39
C GLY A 51 16.37 4.85 2.85
N TYR A 52 15.87 4.10 3.83
CA TYR A 52 16.50 2.84 4.24
C TYR A 52 16.48 1.78 3.13
N LEU A 53 15.46 1.76 2.27
CA LEU A 53 15.41 0.84 1.12
C LEU A 53 16.53 1.08 0.10
N THR A 54 17.07 2.30 0.00
CA THR A 54 18.25 2.58 -0.84
C THR A 54 19.51 1.90 -0.33
N VAL A 55 19.61 1.70 0.98
CA VAL A 55 20.72 0.97 1.59
C VAL A 55 20.59 -0.52 1.27
N ASP A 56 19.36 -1.03 1.24
CA ASP A 56 19.01 -2.41 0.86
C ASP A 56 19.01 -2.69 -0.66
N LYS A 57 19.35 -1.70 -1.51
CA LYS A 57 19.32 -1.79 -2.99
C LYS A 57 17.94 -2.19 -3.56
N LYS A 58 16.86 -1.75 -2.91
CA LYS A 58 15.46 -1.95 -3.32
C LYS A 58 14.72 -0.62 -3.40
N ASP A 59 15.37 0.42 -3.93
CA ASP A 59 14.80 1.76 -3.98
C ASP A 59 13.86 2.01 -5.17
N ASP A 60 13.49 0.95 -5.88
CA ASP A 60 12.45 1.01 -6.90
C ASP A 60 11.05 1.14 -6.27
N ASP A 61 10.08 1.56 -7.10
CA ASP A 61 8.69 1.72 -6.69
C ASP A 61 8.07 0.42 -6.13
N GLY A 62 8.52 -0.75 -6.58
CA GLY A 62 8.08 -2.03 -6.04
C GLY A 62 8.54 -2.23 -4.58
N GLY A 63 9.78 -1.86 -4.28
CA GLY A 63 10.32 -1.83 -2.92
C GLY A 63 9.57 -0.85 -2.02
N ALA A 64 9.33 0.37 -2.50
CA ALA A 64 8.58 1.38 -1.78
C ALA A 64 7.13 0.94 -1.50
N LEU A 65 6.44 0.36 -2.49
CA LEU A 65 5.10 -0.21 -2.33
C LEU A 65 5.07 -1.36 -1.33
N ALA A 66 6.07 -2.24 -1.35
CA ALA A 66 6.15 -3.34 -0.40
C ALA A 66 6.34 -2.84 1.04
N MET A 67 7.13 -1.78 1.22
CA MET A 67 7.32 -1.12 2.51
C MET A 67 6.02 -0.46 2.98
N LEU A 68 5.36 0.36 2.14
CA LEU A 68 4.08 0.99 2.51
C LEU A 68 3.00 -0.03 2.86
N LYS A 69 2.93 -1.17 2.15
CA LYS A 69 2.01 -2.27 2.51
C LYS A 69 2.33 -2.86 3.88
N LYS A 70 3.60 -2.98 4.22
CA LYS A 70 4.04 -3.45 5.55
C LYS A 70 3.63 -2.45 6.64
N GLU A 71 3.86 -1.16 6.42
CA GLU A 71 3.44 -0.12 7.38
C GLU A 71 1.93 -0.08 7.54
N ALA A 72 1.15 -0.10 6.45
CA ALA A 72 -0.30 -0.18 6.52
C ALA A 72 -0.79 -1.37 7.35
N ARG A 73 -0.13 -2.54 7.24
CA ARG A 73 -0.45 -3.71 8.08
C ARG A 73 -0.14 -3.47 9.55
N LYS A 74 1.02 -2.89 9.89
CA LYS A 74 1.36 -2.57 11.28
C LYS A 74 0.31 -1.66 11.91
N ARG A 75 -0.14 -0.64 11.17
CA ARG A 75 -1.20 0.28 11.63
C ARG A 75 -2.53 -0.43 11.81
N LYS A 76 -2.96 -1.27 10.85
CA LYS A 76 -4.15 -2.12 11.00
C LYS A 76 -4.09 -3.00 12.26
N ASP A 77 -2.97 -3.69 12.47
CA ASP A 77 -2.75 -4.55 13.63
C ASP A 77 -2.76 -3.71 14.95
N ALA A 78 -2.15 -2.53 14.96
CA ALA A 78 -2.12 -1.61 16.12
C ALA A 78 -3.51 -1.05 16.47
N ILE A 79 -4.31 -0.64 15.47
CA ILE A 79 -5.69 -0.17 15.66
C ILE A 79 -6.52 -1.23 16.39
N GLU A 80 -6.43 -2.50 15.97
CA GLU A 80 -7.16 -3.57 16.64
C GLU A 80 -6.72 -3.76 18.10
N ILE A 81 -5.42 -3.65 18.37
CA ILE A 81 -4.87 -3.78 19.72
C ILE A 81 -5.36 -2.64 20.61
N TYR A 82 -5.27 -1.39 20.15
CA TYR A 82 -5.70 -0.22 20.93
C TYR A 82 -7.21 -0.20 21.16
N LYS A 83 -8.02 -0.56 20.15
CA LYS A 83 -9.48 -0.71 20.31
C LYS A 83 -9.82 -1.80 21.33
N LYS A 84 -9.14 -2.95 21.31
CA LYS A 84 -9.34 -4.01 22.31
C LYS A 84 -8.91 -3.59 23.72
N ALA A 85 -7.93 -2.70 23.83
CA ALA A 85 -7.47 -2.14 25.09
C ALA A 85 -8.35 -0.98 25.61
N GLY A 86 -9.33 -0.51 24.82
CA GLY A 86 -10.15 0.66 25.16
C GLY A 86 -9.43 2.01 25.03
N ASP A 87 -8.30 2.05 24.31
CA ASP A 87 -7.51 3.27 24.07
C ASP A 87 -7.92 3.89 22.72
N GLU A 88 -9.08 4.56 22.70
CA GLU A 88 -9.64 5.17 21.49
C GLU A 88 -8.76 6.27 20.92
N GLN A 89 -8.09 7.06 21.77
CA GLN A 89 -7.21 8.14 21.31
C GLN A 89 -6.04 7.61 20.49
N ARG A 90 -5.39 6.52 20.94
CA ARG A 90 -4.34 5.89 20.14
C ARG A 90 -4.87 5.19 18.90
N ALA A 91 -6.04 4.56 18.99
CA ALA A 91 -6.66 3.95 17.82
C ALA A 91 -6.95 4.98 16.71
N GLU A 92 -7.48 6.16 17.07
CA GLU A 92 -7.72 7.26 16.11
C GLU A 92 -6.43 7.77 15.47
N SER A 93 -5.35 7.90 16.24
CA SER A 93 -4.04 8.27 15.72
C SER A 93 -3.56 7.26 14.67
N GLU A 94 -3.61 5.97 14.99
CA GLU A 94 -3.21 4.91 14.05
C GLU A 94 -4.12 4.84 12.82
N GLU A 95 -5.42 5.13 12.96
CA GLU A 95 -6.36 5.23 11.84
C GLU A 95 -6.03 6.38 10.90
N TYR A 96 -5.63 7.53 11.44
CA TYR A 96 -5.17 8.66 10.65
C TYR A 96 -3.90 8.30 9.87
N GLU A 97 -2.91 7.70 10.53
CA GLU A 97 -1.68 7.25 9.88
C GLU A 97 -1.95 6.22 8.78
N LEU A 98 -2.82 5.25 9.06
CA LEU A 98 -3.24 4.26 8.07
C LEU A 98 -3.91 4.91 6.85
N LYS A 99 -4.75 5.92 7.05
CA LYS A 99 -5.42 6.65 5.97
C LYS A 99 -4.41 7.36 5.07
N VAL A 100 -3.42 8.04 5.65
CA VAL A 100 -2.35 8.71 4.90
C VAL A 100 -1.56 7.67 4.08
N ILE A 101 -1.13 6.57 4.70
CA ILE A 101 -0.37 5.51 4.00
C ILE A 101 -1.20 4.90 2.85
N LYS A 102 -2.48 4.65 3.07
CA LYS A 102 -3.39 4.12 2.04
C LYS A 102 -3.54 5.04 0.84
N GLY A 103 -3.38 6.35 1.00
CA GLY A 103 -3.37 7.32 -0.12
C GLY A 103 -2.24 7.07 -1.12
N TYR A 104 -1.18 6.39 -0.71
CA TYR A 104 -0.03 6.06 -1.54
C TYR A 104 -0.03 4.60 -2.03
N LEU A 105 -1.01 3.81 -1.62
CA LEU A 105 -1.15 2.42 -2.05
C LEU A 105 -2.16 2.31 -3.20
N PRO A 106 -1.96 1.39 -4.15
CA PRO A 106 -2.99 1.03 -5.09
C PRO A 106 -4.24 0.57 -4.33
N GLU A 107 -5.41 0.89 -4.87
CA GLU A 107 -6.70 0.49 -4.30
C GLU A 107 -6.68 -1.02 -3.98
N GLU A 108 -6.72 -1.33 -2.68
CA GLU A 108 -6.83 -2.69 -2.16
C GLU A 108 -8.19 -3.26 -2.59
N MET A 109 -8.20 -4.47 -3.13
CA MET A 109 -9.45 -5.15 -3.46
C MET A 109 -10.24 -5.41 -2.17
N GLY A 110 -11.57 -5.29 -2.24
CA GLY A 110 -12.44 -5.61 -1.10
C GLY A 110 -12.37 -7.09 -0.72
N GLU A 111 -12.74 -7.43 0.52
CA GLU A 111 -12.74 -8.81 0.99
C GLU A 111 -13.60 -9.73 0.11
N GLU A 112 -14.75 -9.24 -0.36
CA GLU A 112 -15.65 -10.00 -1.24
C GLU A 112 -15.05 -10.24 -2.63
N GLU A 113 -14.38 -9.24 -3.20
CA GLU A 113 -13.69 -9.38 -4.48
C GLU A 113 -12.52 -10.36 -4.37
N ILE A 114 -11.75 -10.26 -3.28
CA ILE A 114 -10.66 -11.21 -2.98
C ILE A 114 -11.24 -12.62 -2.84
N ARG A 115 -12.36 -12.78 -2.12
CA ARG A 115 -13.03 -14.07 -1.96
C ARG A 115 -13.46 -14.66 -3.31
N GLY A 116 -14.09 -13.87 -4.16
CA GLY A 116 -14.50 -14.31 -5.50
C GLY A 116 -13.31 -14.81 -6.34
N VAL A 117 -12.20 -14.07 -6.34
CA VAL A 117 -10.99 -14.51 -7.06
C VAL A 117 -10.40 -15.78 -6.47
N VAL A 118 -10.36 -15.92 -5.13
CA VAL A 118 -9.85 -17.13 -4.47
C VAL A 118 -10.72 -18.35 -4.81
N GLU A 119 -12.04 -18.20 -4.77
CA GLU A 119 -12.98 -19.28 -5.12
C GLU A 119 -12.88 -19.67 -6.60
N GLU A 120 -12.71 -18.71 -7.50
CA GLU A 120 -12.49 -18.96 -8.92
C GLU A 120 -11.19 -19.77 -9.12
N VAL A 121 -10.08 -19.33 -8.52
CA VAL A 121 -8.81 -20.07 -8.61
C VAL A 121 -8.93 -21.47 -8.02
N ALA A 122 -9.63 -21.62 -6.90
CA ALA A 122 -9.87 -22.93 -6.29
C ALA A 122 -10.63 -23.86 -7.24
N LYS A 123 -11.70 -23.36 -7.89
CA LYS A 123 -12.50 -24.12 -8.87
C LYS A 123 -11.71 -24.46 -10.13
N GLU A 124 -10.94 -23.53 -10.66
CA GLU A 124 -10.18 -23.72 -11.90
C GLU A 124 -9.01 -24.71 -11.72
N THR A 125 -8.36 -24.69 -10.56
CA THR A 125 -7.10 -25.40 -10.34
C THR A 125 -7.24 -26.64 -9.47
N GLY A 126 -8.30 -26.75 -8.67
CA GLY A 126 -8.46 -27.79 -7.66
C GLY A 126 -7.43 -27.70 -6.51
N LEU A 127 -6.67 -26.60 -6.41
CA LEU A 127 -5.66 -26.40 -5.38
C LEU A 127 -6.30 -26.04 -4.04
N SER A 128 -5.60 -26.36 -2.96
CA SER A 128 -6.00 -26.04 -1.58
C SER A 128 -4.81 -25.54 -0.76
N GLY A 129 -5.10 -25.03 0.44
CA GLY A 129 -4.09 -24.61 1.42
C GLY A 129 -3.05 -23.62 0.86
N GLY A 130 -1.78 -23.84 1.19
CA GLY A 130 -0.68 -22.95 0.81
C GLY A 130 -0.50 -22.78 -0.71
N GLN A 131 -0.84 -23.80 -1.50
CA GLN A 131 -0.73 -23.75 -2.96
C GLN A 131 -1.78 -22.81 -3.57
N LEU A 132 -3.02 -22.88 -3.07
CA LEU A 132 -4.10 -21.98 -3.46
C LEU A 132 -3.76 -20.52 -3.10
N ILE A 133 -3.21 -20.28 -1.91
CA ILE A 133 -2.78 -18.94 -1.48
C ILE A 133 -1.76 -18.36 -2.46
N GLY A 134 -0.73 -19.13 -2.83
CA GLY A 134 0.30 -18.67 -3.76
C GLY A 134 -0.26 -18.32 -5.15
N MET A 135 -1.16 -19.15 -5.67
CA MET A 135 -1.77 -18.92 -6.98
C MET A 135 -2.76 -17.75 -6.98
N ALA A 136 -3.59 -17.64 -5.94
CA ALA A 136 -4.49 -16.50 -5.75
C ALA A 136 -3.71 -15.19 -5.63
N MET A 137 -2.63 -15.14 -4.85
CA MET A 137 -1.78 -13.95 -4.72
C MET A 137 -1.14 -13.53 -6.06
N LYS A 138 -0.78 -14.50 -6.90
CA LYS A 138 -0.28 -14.23 -8.27
C LYS A 138 -1.37 -13.63 -9.16
N LYS A 139 -2.60 -14.16 -9.10
CA LYS A 139 -3.75 -13.65 -9.88
C LYS A 139 -4.21 -12.27 -9.39
N LEU A 140 -4.15 -12.04 -8.09
CA LEU A 140 -4.49 -10.76 -7.44
C LEU A 140 -3.42 -9.67 -7.64
N GLY A 141 -2.27 -9.97 -8.26
CA GLY A 141 -1.25 -8.98 -8.59
C GLY A 141 -0.70 -8.21 -7.38
N GLY A 142 -0.75 -8.81 -6.19
CA GLY A 142 -0.37 -8.14 -4.94
C GLY A 142 -1.32 -7.03 -4.48
N ARG A 143 -2.54 -6.92 -5.04
CA ARG A 143 -3.60 -5.99 -4.62
C ARG A 143 -4.43 -6.49 -3.43
N ALA A 144 -4.06 -7.65 -2.89
CA ALA A 144 -4.73 -8.29 -1.78
C ALA A 144 -3.79 -8.51 -0.59
N ASP A 145 -4.35 -8.48 0.61
CA ASP A 145 -3.63 -8.81 1.82
C ASP A 145 -3.45 -10.33 1.95
N GLY A 146 -2.20 -10.79 2.09
CA GLY A 146 -1.89 -12.21 2.16
C GLY A 146 -2.41 -12.91 3.41
N LYS A 147 -2.56 -12.20 4.54
CA LYS A 147 -3.22 -12.77 5.74
C LYS A 147 -4.71 -12.94 5.46
N LEU A 148 -5.34 -11.96 4.78
CA LEU A 148 -6.75 -12.04 4.40
C LEU A 148 -7.01 -13.18 3.40
N VAL A 149 -6.18 -13.32 2.36
CA VAL A 149 -6.24 -14.44 1.41
C VAL A 149 -6.10 -15.77 2.15
N ALA A 150 -5.13 -15.90 3.06
CA ALA A 150 -4.95 -17.11 3.86
C ALA A 150 -6.17 -17.41 4.75
N LYS A 151 -6.76 -16.38 5.38
CA LYS A 151 -7.99 -16.52 6.18
C LYS A 151 -9.16 -17.02 5.32
N ILE A 152 -9.34 -16.46 4.12
CA ILE A 152 -10.38 -16.89 3.18
C ILE A 152 -10.17 -18.34 2.75
N VAL A 153 -8.95 -18.71 2.33
CA VAL A 153 -8.62 -20.08 1.93
C VAL A 153 -8.88 -21.08 3.07
N ASN A 154 -8.51 -20.73 4.29
CA ASN A 154 -8.79 -21.58 5.45
C ASN A 154 -10.31 -21.71 5.72
N SER A 155 -11.08 -20.64 5.49
CA SER A 155 -12.54 -20.67 5.63
C SER A 155 -13.26 -21.46 4.53
N LEU A 156 -12.65 -21.64 3.36
CA LEU A 156 -13.16 -22.46 2.26
C LEU A 156 -12.84 -23.95 2.44
N SER A 157 -11.85 -24.27 3.27
CA SER A 157 -11.36 -25.63 3.51
C SER A 157 -11.97 -26.29 4.77
N SER A 158 -12.74 -25.54 5.55
CA SER A 158 -13.60 -26.04 6.65
C SER A 158 -15.04 -26.18 6.17
#